data_AF-I2QCK4-F1
#
_entry.id   AF-I2QCK4-F1
#
_cell.length_a   1.000
_cell.length_b   1.000
_cell.length_c   1.000
_cell.angle_alpha   90.00
_cell.angle_beta   90.00
_cell.angle_gamma   90.00
#
_symmetry.space_group_name_H-M   'P 1'
#
loop_
_entity.id
_entity.type
_entity.pdbx_description
1 polymer ?
#
loop_
_entity_poly.entity_id
_entity_poly.type
_entity_poly.pdbx_seq_one_letter_code
_entity_poly.pdbx_strand_id
1 'polypeptide(L)'
;MITLPKLAAETLEKLLGSFMRRRYDESYARVLEGSTRTAMECIGNSDALYHNIEHTMLVTLAAQAILMGRNLHTHLAAEDYINVLIACLAHDIGYVRGLFPEDDEDGFIIDDSGTKVALPRGASDASLMMYHVDRSKLFVRRRLPQVRGVDSERVARAIEGTRFPAREGQEYDDDASILRAADFIGQLGDPNYLRKANALYYEFEEVGMNRQLGYDSPADIVNRYPQFYWNSVAPHIQTEIGYLNKTEIGRQWIANLYSNVFRAERDITLSGPQK
;
A
#
# COMPACT_ATOMS: atom_id res chain seq x y z
N MET A 1 -25.68 3.15 -10.14
CA MET A 1 -25.17 1.84 -9.67
C MET A 1 -24.26 2.09 -8.48
N ILE A 2 -24.40 1.32 -7.40
CA ILE A 2 -23.52 1.39 -6.22
C ILE A 2 -22.59 0.18 -6.28
N THR A 3 -21.28 0.39 -6.15
CA THR A 3 -20.27 -0.67 -6.13
C THR A 3 -19.50 -0.62 -4.81
N LEU A 4 -18.96 -1.76 -4.36
CA LEU A 4 -18.12 -1.81 -3.15
C LEU A 4 -16.87 -0.89 -3.26
N PRO A 5 -16.12 -0.89 -4.38
CA PRO A 5 -15.08 0.10 -4.66
C PRO A 5 -15.49 1.55 -4.38
N LYS A 6 -16.64 1.97 -4.92
CA LYS A 6 -17.13 3.34 -4.77
C LYS A 6 -17.44 3.68 -3.30
N LEU A 7 -18.09 2.76 -2.58
CA LEU A 7 -18.40 2.96 -1.16
C LEU A 7 -17.13 3.05 -0.30
N ALA A 8 -16.12 2.22 -0.58
CA ALA A 8 -14.83 2.26 0.10
C ALA A 8 -14.12 3.61 -0.13
N ALA A 9 -14.04 4.05 -1.38
CA ALA A 9 -13.44 5.33 -1.76
C ALA A 9 -14.12 6.53 -1.07
N GLU A 10 -15.45 6.62 -1.14
CA GLU A 10 -16.23 7.70 -0.50
C GLU A 10 -16.08 7.70 1.02
N THR A 11 -15.99 6.52 1.63
CA THR A 11 -15.81 6.37 3.08
C THR A 11 -14.41 6.82 3.51
N LEU A 12 -13.36 6.40 2.79
CA LEU A 12 -11.99 6.79 3.07
C LEU A 12 -11.80 8.31 2.90
N GLU A 13 -12.31 8.88 1.80
CA GLU A 13 -12.28 10.31 1.52
C GLU A 13 -12.88 11.10 2.70
N LYS A 14 -14.10 10.73 3.12
CA LYS A 14 -14.79 11.39 4.23
C LYS A 14 -14.03 11.26 5.55
N LEU A 15 -13.46 10.09 5.83
CA LEU A 15 -12.73 9.81 7.06
C LEU A 15 -11.47 10.68 7.16
N LEU A 16 -10.66 10.68 6.10
CA LEU A 16 -9.41 11.44 6.03
C LEU A 16 -9.67 12.95 6.04
N GLY A 17 -10.64 13.42 5.25
CA GLY A 17 -11.04 14.83 5.23
C GLY A 17 -11.57 15.32 6.58
N SER A 18 -12.42 14.54 7.24
CA SER A 18 -12.94 14.87 8.58
C SER A 18 -11.87 14.88 9.66
N PHE A 19 -10.83 14.07 9.53
CA PHE A 19 -9.67 14.09 10.42
C PHE A 19 -8.87 15.38 10.22
N MET A 20 -8.46 15.66 8.97
CA MET A 20 -7.63 16.83 8.65
C MET A 20 -8.34 18.14 9.01
N ARG A 21 -9.64 18.26 8.71
CA ARG A 21 -10.45 19.45 9.02
C ARG A 21 -10.52 19.74 10.51
N ARG A 22 -10.63 18.69 11.35
CA ARG A 22 -10.72 18.83 12.82
C ARG A 22 -9.37 19.14 13.46
N ARG A 23 -8.29 18.57 12.92
CA ARG A 23 -6.96 18.70 13.51
C ARG A 23 -6.22 19.96 13.04
N TYR A 24 -6.40 20.32 11.77
CA TYR A 24 -5.74 21.44 11.12
C TYR A 24 -6.79 22.41 10.58
N ASP A 25 -7.04 22.42 9.27
CA ASP A 25 -8.04 23.27 8.67
C ASP A 25 -8.66 22.66 7.40
N GLU A 26 -9.62 23.39 6.84
CA GLU A 26 -10.37 23.02 5.63
C GLU A 26 -9.48 22.93 4.38
N SER A 27 -8.39 23.71 4.29
CA SER A 27 -7.52 23.71 3.12
C SER A 27 -6.79 22.38 2.98
N TYR A 28 -6.20 21.89 4.07
CA TYR A 28 -5.53 20.60 4.12
C TYR A 28 -6.49 19.42 3.96
N ALA A 29 -7.72 19.54 4.48
CA ALA A 29 -8.76 18.55 4.27
C ALA A 29 -9.10 18.36 2.78
N ARG A 30 -9.30 19.46 2.05
CA ARG A 30 -9.63 19.40 0.61
C ARG A 30 -8.52 18.79 -0.23
N VAL A 31 -7.25 19.04 0.12
CA VAL A 31 -6.11 18.43 -0.56
C VAL A 31 -6.17 16.92 -0.43
N LEU A 32 -6.38 16.42 0.79
CA LEU A 32 -6.40 14.99 1.04
C LEU A 32 -7.68 14.32 0.49
N GLU A 33 -8.83 14.98 0.56
CA GLU A 33 -10.09 14.51 -0.06
C GLU A 33 -9.94 14.36 -1.59
N GLY A 34 -9.41 15.39 -2.26
CA GLY A 34 -9.18 15.35 -3.72
C GLY A 34 -8.12 14.32 -4.14
N SER A 35 -7.07 14.18 -3.34
CA SER A 35 -6.03 13.16 -3.58
C SER A 35 -6.58 11.75 -3.39
N THR A 36 -7.40 11.53 -2.36
CA THR A 36 -8.06 10.25 -2.10
C THR A 36 -8.97 9.86 -3.26
N ARG A 37 -9.82 10.79 -3.72
CA ARG A 37 -10.71 10.55 -4.86
C ARG A 37 -9.94 10.14 -6.11
N THR A 38 -8.92 10.91 -6.46
CA THR A 38 -8.08 10.66 -7.65
C THR A 38 -7.40 9.30 -7.55
N ALA A 39 -6.75 9.02 -6.41
CA ALA A 39 -6.05 7.76 -6.21
C ALA A 39 -6.98 6.54 -6.27
N MET A 40 -8.14 6.62 -5.60
CA MET A 40 -9.12 5.54 -5.57
C MET A 40 -9.78 5.31 -6.94
N GLU A 41 -10.00 6.36 -7.73
CA GLU A 41 -10.44 6.23 -9.11
C GLU A 41 -9.37 5.57 -9.99
N CYS A 42 -8.09 5.91 -9.80
CA CYS A 42 -6.98 5.30 -10.53
C CYS A 42 -6.81 3.81 -10.18
N ILE A 43 -6.54 3.47 -8.92
CA ILE A 43 -6.30 2.07 -8.51
C ILE A 43 -7.56 1.21 -8.66
N GLY A 44 -8.75 1.83 -8.64
CA GLY A 44 -10.01 1.15 -8.92
C GLY A 44 -10.18 0.62 -10.34
N ASN A 45 -9.34 1.08 -11.29
CA ASN A 45 -9.31 0.53 -12.65
C ASN A 45 -8.41 -0.70 -12.77
N SER A 46 -7.67 -1.06 -11.72
CA SER A 46 -6.80 -2.22 -11.73
C SER A 46 -7.57 -3.53 -11.73
N ASP A 47 -7.15 -4.48 -12.58
CA ASP A 47 -7.62 -5.86 -12.56
C ASP A 47 -6.69 -6.82 -11.80
N ALA A 48 -5.70 -6.27 -11.08
CA ALA A 48 -4.91 -7.02 -10.10
C ALA A 48 -5.81 -7.57 -8.97
N LEU A 49 -5.60 -8.83 -8.59
CA LEU A 49 -6.48 -9.57 -7.67
C LEU A 49 -6.34 -9.09 -6.21
N TYR A 50 -5.14 -8.74 -5.79
CA TYR A 50 -4.75 -8.36 -4.42
C TYR A 50 -4.43 -6.87 -4.30
N HIS A 51 -3.55 -6.34 -5.16
CA HIS A 51 -3.12 -4.93 -5.11
C HIS A 51 -4.19 -4.01 -5.73
N ASN A 52 -5.22 -3.75 -4.94
CA ASN A 52 -6.46 -3.07 -5.35
C ASN A 52 -6.90 -1.99 -4.33
N ILE A 53 -8.12 -1.46 -4.49
CA ILE A 53 -8.70 -0.45 -3.58
C ILE A 53 -8.68 -0.87 -2.11
N GLU A 54 -9.01 -2.14 -1.80
CA GLU A 54 -9.08 -2.59 -0.41
C GLU A 54 -7.70 -2.56 0.23
N HIS A 55 -6.68 -3.06 -0.48
CA HIS A 55 -5.30 -3.01 0.01
C HIS A 55 -4.82 -1.56 0.20
N THR A 56 -5.00 -0.70 -0.82
CA THR A 56 -4.62 0.72 -0.74
C THR A 56 -5.30 1.44 0.44
N MET A 57 -6.57 1.15 0.68
CA MET A 57 -7.31 1.68 1.82
C MET A 57 -6.73 1.20 3.16
N LEU A 58 -6.41 -0.09 3.29
CA LEU A 58 -5.83 -0.66 4.52
C LEU A 58 -4.46 -0.07 4.83
N VAL A 59 -3.59 0.08 3.82
CA VAL A 59 -2.28 0.75 3.97
C VAL A 59 -2.46 2.19 4.45
N THR A 60 -3.37 2.94 3.81
CA THR A 60 -3.64 4.33 4.19
C THR A 60 -4.18 4.46 5.62
N LEU A 61 -5.06 3.56 6.05
CA LEU A 61 -5.61 3.53 7.41
C LEU A 61 -4.55 3.13 8.47
N ALA A 62 -3.66 2.18 8.14
CA ALA A 62 -2.54 1.82 8.99
C ALA A 62 -1.59 3.01 9.18
N ALA A 63 -1.23 3.70 8.09
CA ALA A 63 -0.41 4.92 8.16
C ALA A 63 -1.06 6.01 9.00
N GLN A 64 -2.37 6.24 8.84
CA GLN A 64 -3.09 7.21 9.67
C GLN A 64 -3.00 6.86 11.15
N ALA A 65 -3.17 5.58 11.52
CA ALA A 65 -3.05 5.13 12.90
C ALA A 65 -1.61 5.28 13.44
N ILE A 66 -0.59 5.01 12.63
CA ILE A 66 0.82 5.23 12.96
C ILE A 66 1.07 6.72 13.24
N LEU A 67 0.65 7.60 12.33
CA LEU A 67 0.83 9.05 12.45
C LEU A 67 0.08 9.64 13.65
N MET A 68 -1.13 9.15 13.95
CA MET A 68 -1.86 9.52 15.16
C MET A 68 -1.07 9.18 16.44
N GLY A 69 -0.45 8.00 16.48
CA GLY A 69 0.43 7.59 17.58
C GLY A 69 1.71 8.41 17.66
N ARG A 70 2.38 8.64 16.53
CA ARG A 70 3.59 9.48 16.43
C ARG A 70 3.33 10.89 16.92
N ASN A 71 2.17 11.46 16.57
CA ASN A 71 1.79 12.80 17.00
C ASN A 71 1.62 12.96 18.53
N LEU A 72 1.37 11.87 19.26
CA LEU A 72 1.37 11.90 20.74
C LEU A 72 2.77 11.91 21.33
N HIS A 73 3.78 11.53 20.56
CA HIS A 73 5.19 11.54 20.95
C HIS A 73 5.90 12.82 20.50
N THR A 74 5.59 13.31 19.29
CA THR A 74 6.23 14.48 18.69
C THR A 74 5.21 15.25 17.87
N HIS A 75 5.24 16.58 17.91
CA HIS A 75 4.33 17.40 17.11
C HIS A 75 4.54 17.13 15.61
N LEU A 76 3.44 16.87 14.88
CA LEU A 76 3.44 16.74 13.43
C LEU A 76 2.68 17.89 12.78
N ALA A 77 3.26 18.48 11.73
CA ALA A 77 2.61 19.49 10.91
C ALA A 77 1.58 18.84 9.97
N ALA A 78 0.71 19.66 9.36
CA ALA A 78 -0.29 19.15 8.42
C ALA A 78 0.36 18.50 7.18
N GLU A 79 1.48 19.06 6.74
CA GLU A 79 2.30 18.59 5.63
C GLU A 79 2.86 17.19 5.89
N ASP A 80 3.24 16.87 7.13
CA ASP A 80 3.75 15.54 7.47
C ASP A 80 2.67 14.47 7.29
N TYR A 81 1.42 14.78 7.66
CA TYR A 81 0.29 13.90 7.41
C TYR A 81 -0.01 13.75 5.92
N ILE A 82 -0.11 14.87 5.21
CA ILE A 82 -0.55 14.86 3.81
C ILE A 82 0.44 14.12 2.91
N ASN A 83 1.74 14.37 3.04
CA ASN A 83 2.72 13.73 2.16
C ASN A 83 2.76 12.21 2.37
N VAL A 84 2.76 11.75 3.62
CA VAL A 84 2.73 10.31 3.93
C VAL A 84 1.41 9.67 3.46
N LEU A 85 0.26 10.28 3.72
CA LEU A 85 -1.02 9.71 3.34
C LEU A 85 -1.23 9.72 1.81
N ILE A 86 -0.76 10.74 1.10
CA ILE A 86 -0.76 10.74 -0.38
C ILE A 86 0.18 9.65 -0.91
N ALA A 87 1.34 9.43 -0.29
CA ALA A 87 2.23 8.34 -0.66
C ALA A 87 1.54 6.98 -0.48
N CYS A 88 0.81 6.76 0.63
CA CYS A 88 0.02 5.56 0.84
C CYS A 88 -1.08 5.38 -0.21
N LEU A 89 -1.77 6.47 -0.57
CA LEU A 89 -2.81 6.42 -1.59
C LEU A 89 -2.24 6.08 -2.98
N ALA A 90 -0.99 6.45 -3.25
CA ALA A 90 -0.38 6.33 -4.57
C ALA A 90 0.61 5.16 -4.73
N HIS A 91 1.02 4.48 -3.66
CA HIS A 91 2.13 3.52 -3.70
C HIS A 91 1.96 2.41 -4.76
N ASP A 92 0.72 1.94 -4.95
CA ASP A 92 0.38 0.88 -5.89
C ASP A 92 -0.31 1.35 -7.18
N ILE A 93 -0.50 2.66 -7.38
CA ILE A 93 -1.14 3.16 -8.61
C ILE A 93 -0.36 2.72 -9.86
N GLY A 94 0.95 2.50 -9.75
CA GLY A 94 1.81 2.00 -10.81
C GLY A 94 1.46 0.62 -11.37
N TYR A 95 0.61 -0.17 -10.71
CA TYR A 95 0.05 -1.39 -11.30
C TYR A 95 -0.91 -1.09 -12.46
N VAL A 96 -1.58 0.05 -12.43
CA VAL A 96 -2.68 0.37 -13.35
C VAL A 96 -2.16 0.54 -14.77
N ARG A 97 -2.65 -0.25 -15.73
CA ARG A 97 -2.44 0.00 -17.18
C ARG A 97 -3.24 1.21 -17.66
N GLY A 98 -2.73 1.93 -18.67
CA GLY A 98 -3.40 3.11 -19.20
C GLY A 98 -3.32 4.32 -18.28
N LEU A 99 -2.35 4.32 -17.35
CA LEU A 99 -2.16 5.38 -16.37
C LEU A 99 -1.57 6.65 -16.99
N PHE A 100 -0.78 6.47 -18.06
CA PHE A 100 -0.10 7.54 -18.76
C PHE A 100 -0.61 7.69 -20.20
N PRO A 101 -0.60 8.90 -20.79
CA PRO A 101 -0.92 9.10 -22.21
C PRO A 101 -0.09 8.24 -23.16
N GLU A 102 1.12 7.88 -22.73
CA GLU A 102 2.05 7.04 -23.48
C GLU A 102 1.84 5.54 -23.29
N ASP A 103 0.96 5.11 -22.38
CA ASP A 103 0.57 3.70 -22.29
C ASP A 103 -0.33 3.37 -23.50
N ASP A 104 0.17 2.59 -24.46
CA ASP A 104 -0.45 2.35 -25.76
C ASP A 104 -0.24 0.91 -26.28
N GLU A 105 -0.50 0.67 -27.56
CA GLU A 105 -0.38 -0.66 -28.20
C GLU A 105 1.05 -1.22 -28.16
N ASP A 106 2.07 -0.36 -28.08
CA ASP A 106 3.48 -0.76 -28.02
C ASP A 106 3.95 -1.08 -26.59
N GLY A 107 3.11 -0.79 -25.58
CA GLY A 107 3.33 -1.17 -24.18
C GLY A 107 3.14 -0.03 -23.19
N PHE A 108 3.62 -0.25 -21.97
CA PHE A 108 3.36 0.59 -20.80
C PHE A 108 4.66 1.20 -20.28
N ILE A 109 4.68 2.50 -19.97
CA ILE A 109 5.89 3.20 -19.49
C ILE A 109 6.30 2.67 -18.11
N ILE A 110 7.53 2.23 -17.92
CA ILE A 110 7.99 1.67 -16.64
C ILE A 110 8.87 2.62 -15.83
N ASP A 111 9.37 3.70 -16.43
CA ASP A 111 10.27 4.65 -15.79
C ASP A 111 10.21 6.06 -16.43
N ASP A 112 10.99 7.00 -15.87
CA ASP A 112 11.08 8.38 -16.34
C ASP A 112 11.91 8.56 -17.63
N SER A 113 12.68 7.54 -18.04
CA SER A 113 13.42 7.53 -19.31
C SER A 113 12.51 7.27 -20.52
N GLY A 114 11.26 6.88 -20.28
CA GLY A 114 10.28 6.54 -21.32
C GLY A 114 10.40 5.09 -21.79
N THR A 115 11.13 4.25 -21.06
CA THR A 115 11.20 2.81 -21.36
C THR A 115 9.81 2.21 -21.22
N LYS A 116 9.44 1.33 -22.15
CA LYS A 116 8.16 0.61 -22.15
C LYS A 116 8.35 -0.90 -22.00
N VAL A 117 7.36 -1.55 -21.41
CA VAL A 117 7.23 -3.01 -21.38
C VAL A 117 5.93 -3.43 -22.09
N ALA A 118 6.02 -4.43 -22.96
CA ALA A 118 4.86 -5.06 -23.57
C ALA A 118 4.37 -6.21 -22.67
N LEU A 119 3.05 -6.34 -22.50
CA LEU A 119 2.46 -7.41 -21.72
C LEU A 119 1.79 -8.45 -22.62
N PRO A 120 1.87 -9.76 -22.30
CA PRO A 120 1.25 -10.78 -23.11
C PRO A 120 -0.28 -10.67 -23.07
N ARG A 121 -0.95 -11.12 -24.14
CA ARG A 121 -2.41 -11.17 -24.19
C ARG A 121 -2.97 -11.97 -23.02
N GLY A 122 -3.84 -11.34 -22.23
CA GLY A 122 -4.47 -11.95 -21.06
C GLY A 122 -3.75 -11.70 -19.73
N ALA A 123 -2.61 -10.99 -19.74
CA ALA A 123 -2.00 -10.47 -18.52
C ALA A 123 -2.95 -9.53 -17.77
N SER A 124 -2.88 -9.56 -16.44
CA SER A 124 -3.49 -8.55 -15.58
C SER A 124 -2.50 -7.43 -15.28
N ASP A 125 -2.95 -6.43 -14.52
CA ASP A 125 -2.12 -5.36 -13.98
C ASP A 125 -1.02 -5.90 -13.04
N ALA A 126 -1.19 -7.10 -12.48
CA ALA A 126 -0.15 -7.76 -11.69
C ALA A 126 1.17 -7.97 -12.47
N SER A 127 1.10 -8.07 -13.81
CA SER A 127 2.30 -8.12 -14.66
C SER A 127 3.20 -6.88 -14.57
N LEU A 128 2.70 -5.77 -14.01
CA LEU A 128 3.49 -4.56 -13.76
C LEU A 128 4.12 -4.53 -12.36
N MET A 129 4.01 -5.59 -11.56
CA MET A 129 4.56 -5.70 -10.20
C MET A 129 6.03 -5.29 -10.10
N MET A 130 6.89 -5.64 -11.07
CA MET A 130 8.32 -5.27 -10.98
C MET A 130 8.59 -3.78 -11.23
N TYR A 131 7.61 -3.05 -11.77
CA TYR A 131 7.73 -1.66 -12.20
C TYR A 131 6.82 -0.72 -11.41
N HIS A 132 5.90 -1.24 -10.60
CA HIS A 132 4.86 -0.43 -9.96
C HIS A 132 5.43 0.72 -9.12
N VAL A 133 6.52 0.51 -8.35
CA VAL A 133 7.14 1.58 -7.54
C VAL A 133 7.60 2.75 -8.40
N ASP A 134 8.32 2.47 -9.49
CA ASP A 134 8.83 3.53 -10.37
C ASP A 134 7.70 4.21 -11.17
N ARG A 135 6.69 3.43 -11.59
CA ARG A 135 5.46 3.96 -12.21
C ARG A 135 4.68 4.84 -11.23
N SER A 136 4.51 4.46 -9.97
CA SER A 136 3.84 5.25 -8.93
C SER A 136 4.58 6.56 -8.65
N LYS A 137 5.92 6.51 -8.59
CA LYS A 137 6.77 7.70 -8.46
C LYS A 137 6.64 8.64 -9.66
N LEU A 138 6.61 8.08 -10.87
CA LEU A 138 6.38 8.85 -12.09
C LEU A 138 4.99 9.52 -12.08
N PHE A 139 3.96 8.79 -11.64
CA PHE A 139 2.60 9.31 -11.51
C PHE A 139 2.55 10.50 -10.56
N VAL A 140 3.08 10.38 -9.34
CA VAL A 140 3.01 11.47 -8.36
C VAL A 140 3.77 12.71 -8.81
N ARG A 141 4.95 12.54 -9.45
CA ARG A 141 5.74 13.66 -9.98
C ARG A 141 5.03 14.42 -11.11
N ARG A 142 4.32 13.69 -11.99
CA ARG A 142 3.61 14.29 -13.12
C ARG A 142 2.24 14.84 -12.74
N ARG A 143 1.54 14.21 -11.80
CA ARG A 143 0.10 14.41 -11.59
C ARG A 143 -0.25 15.15 -10.31
N LEU A 144 0.56 15.07 -9.24
CA LEU A 144 0.31 15.88 -8.06
C LEU A 144 0.56 17.35 -8.43
N PRO A 145 -0.44 18.23 -8.33
CA PRO A 145 -0.22 19.64 -8.62
C PRO A 145 0.80 20.21 -7.62
N GLN A 146 1.33 21.39 -7.93
CA GLN A 146 2.00 22.25 -6.95
C GLN A 146 0.95 22.77 -5.94
N VAL A 147 0.40 21.85 -5.13
CA VAL A 147 -0.60 22.12 -4.10
C VAL A 147 0.15 22.49 -2.83
N ARG A 148 -0.35 23.52 -2.14
CA ARG A 148 0.21 23.93 -0.86
C ARG A 148 0.30 22.73 0.10
N GLY A 149 1.51 22.50 0.59
CA GLY A 149 1.81 21.45 1.58
C GLY A 149 2.08 20.06 0.99
N VAL A 150 2.00 19.89 -0.33
CA VAL A 150 2.38 18.64 -1.02
C VAL A 150 3.73 18.84 -1.70
N ASP A 151 4.68 17.95 -1.40
CA ASP A 151 5.98 17.86 -2.04
C ASP A 151 6.05 16.53 -2.81
N SER A 152 5.94 16.61 -4.14
CA SER A 152 5.94 15.42 -5.00
C SER A 152 7.21 14.57 -4.90
N GLU A 153 8.37 15.17 -4.61
CA GLU A 153 9.60 14.41 -4.41
C GLU A 153 9.65 13.74 -3.03
N ARG A 154 9.12 14.40 -2.00
CA ARG A 154 8.93 13.78 -0.67
C ARG A 154 7.99 12.57 -0.77
N VAL A 155 6.86 12.71 -1.47
CA VAL A 155 5.93 11.60 -1.75
C VAL A 155 6.61 10.48 -2.53
N ALA A 156 7.36 10.80 -3.60
CA ALA A 156 8.05 9.80 -4.40
C ALA A 156 9.15 9.06 -3.61
N ARG A 157 9.87 9.74 -2.72
CA ARG A 157 10.83 9.09 -1.79
C ARG A 157 10.12 8.18 -0.80
N ALA A 158 8.96 8.59 -0.28
CA ALA A 158 8.18 7.74 0.60
C ALA A 158 7.75 6.44 -0.11
N ILE A 159 7.23 6.53 -1.34
CA ILE A 159 6.82 5.38 -2.18
C ILE A 159 7.96 4.39 -2.40
N GLU A 160 9.20 4.85 -2.52
CA GLU A 160 10.37 3.96 -2.63
C GLU A 160 10.52 3.00 -1.43
N GLY A 161 9.90 3.33 -0.29
CA GLY A 161 9.74 2.50 0.90
C GLY A 161 9.06 1.14 0.65
N THR A 162 8.16 1.05 -0.32
CA THR A 162 7.39 -0.18 -0.61
C THR A 162 8.10 -1.13 -1.57
N ARG A 163 9.28 -0.76 -2.08
CA ARG A 163 10.03 -1.64 -2.98
C ARG A 163 10.43 -2.93 -2.28
N PHE A 164 9.92 -4.04 -2.79
CA PHE A 164 10.25 -5.37 -2.31
C PHE A 164 10.65 -6.31 -3.45
N PRO A 165 11.80 -7.01 -3.36
CA PRO A 165 12.82 -6.89 -2.30
C PRO A 165 13.46 -5.49 -2.26
N ALA A 166 13.88 -5.06 -1.08
CA ALA A 166 14.61 -3.81 -0.90
C ALA A 166 15.96 -3.85 -1.65
N ARG A 167 16.44 -2.70 -2.11
CA ARG A 167 17.79 -2.59 -2.70
C ARG A 167 18.84 -2.72 -1.59
N GLU A 168 19.99 -3.32 -1.94
CA GLU A 168 21.11 -3.43 -1.00
C GLU A 168 21.57 -2.04 -0.54
N GLY A 169 21.75 -1.86 0.77
CA GLY A 169 22.17 -0.58 1.36
C GLY A 169 21.13 0.55 1.30
N GLN A 170 19.87 0.24 0.98
CA GLN A 170 18.82 1.24 0.92
C GLN A 170 18.51 1.82 2.30
N GLU A 171 18.75 3.13 2.46
CA GLU A 171 18.31 3.90 3.62
C GLU A 171 16.92 4.49 3.38
N TYR A 172 16.12 4.53 4.43
CA TYR A 172 14.76 5.06 4.40
C TYR A 172 14.70 6.27 5.33
N ASP A 173 14.18 7.39 4.82
CA ASP A 173 13.79 8.50 5.69
C ASP A 173 12.54 8.13 6.50
N ASP A 174 12.12 9.02 7.39
CA ASP A 174 10.96 8.78 8.27
C ASP A 174 9.68 8.48 7.48
N ASP A 175 9.44 9.18 6.37
CA ASP A 175 8.21 9.01 5.59
C ASP A 175 8.22 7.68 4.85
N ALA A 176 9.35 7.30 4.25
CA ALA A 176 9.51 6.01 3.60
C ALA A 176 9.43 4.85 4.60
N SER A 177 9.98 5.02 5.81
CA SER A 177 9.88 4.04 6.89
C SER A 177 8.43 3.85 7.35
N ILE A 178 7.69 4.95 7.53
CA ILE A 178 6.27 4.91 7.90
C ILE A 178 5.42 4.26 6.81
N LEU A 179 5.62 4.63 5.54
CA LEU A 179 4.86 4.01 4.45
C LEU A 179 5.17 2.52 4.36
N ARG A 180 6.45 2.13 4.42
CA ARG A 180 6.85 0.72 4.39
C ARG A 180 6.20 -0.09 5.52
N ALA A 181 6.21 0.46 6.73
CA ALA A 181 5.55 -0.19 7.86
C ALA A 181 4.02 -0.23 7.69
N ALA A 182 3.41 0.84 7.18
CA ALA A 182 1.98 0.89 6.90
C ALA A 182 1.56 -0.11 5.82
N ASP A 183 2.40 -0.34 4.82
CA ASP A 183 2.19 -1.33 3.76
C ASP A 183 2.16 -2.74 4.36
N PHE A 184 3.23 -3.11 5.08
CA PHE A 184 3.27 -4.39 5.79
C PHE A 184 2.14 -4.56 6.81
N ILE A 185 1.85 -3.56 7.64
CA ILE A 185 0.81 -3.66 8.68
C ILE A 185 -0.59 -3.65 8.05
N GLY A 186 -0.80 -2.87 6.98
CA GLY A 186 -2.05 -2.84 6.22
C GLY A 186 -2.34 -4.17 5.53
N GLN A 187 -1.31 -4.82 4.98
CA GLN A 187 -1.41 -6.14 4.40
C GLN A 187 -1.65 -7.23 5.46
N LEU A 188 -0.77 -7.30 6.45
CA LEU A 188 -0.68 -8.43 7.38
C LEU A 188 -1.64 -8.31 8.58
N GLY A 189 -2.06 -7.08 8.89
CA GLY A 189 -3.08 -6.76 9.88
C GLY A 189 -4.51 -6.80 9.35
N ASP A 190 -4.72 -7.14 8.07
CA ASP A 190 -6.05 -7.34 7.53
C ASP A 190 -6.73 -8.57 8.16
N PRO A 191 -7.91 -8.44 8.79
CA PRO A 191 -8.69 -9.58 9.28
C PRO A 191 -8.94 -10.68 8.23
N ASN A 192 -8.97 -10.31 6.94
CA ASN A 192 -9.15 -11.21 5.81
C ASN A 192 -7.85 -11.66 5.13
N TYR A 193 -6.66 -11.31 5.66
CA TYR A 193 -5.37 -11.60 5.01
C TYR A 193 -5.27 -13.05 4.52
N LEU A 194 -5.52 -14.02 5.41
CA LEU A 194 -5.44 -15.45 5.07
C LEU A 194 -6.45 -15.86 3.99
N ARG A 195 -7.66 -15.26 3.98
CA ARG A 195 -8.68 -15.49 2.94
C ARG A 195 -8.21 -14.99 1.57
N LYS A 196 -7.44 -13.90 1.55
CA LYS A 196 -6.92 -13.28 0.32
C LYS A 196 -5.60 -13.87 -0.18
N ALA A 197 -5.01 -14.83 0.53
CA ALA A 197 -3.78 -15.51 0.11
C ALA A 197 -3.86 -16.09 -1.31
N ASN A 198 -5.04 -16.57 -1.75
CA ASN A 198 -5.24 -17.03 -3.12
C ASN A 198 -4.99 -15.93 -4.16
N ALA A 199 -5.50 -14.72 -3.92
CA ALA A 199 -5.33 -13.60 -4.84
C ALA A 199 -3.84 -13.25 -4.98
N LEU A 200 -3.14 -13.12 -3.84
CA LEU A 200 -1.71 -12.82 -3.82
C LEU A 200 -0.87 -13.90 -4.52
N TYR A 201 -1.19 -15.19 -4.28
CA TYR A 201 -0.50 -16.29 -4.95
C TYR A 201 -0.60 -16.22 -6.48
N TYR A 202 -1.78 -15.91 -7.02
CA TYR A 202 -1.97 -15.87 -8.47
C TYR A 202 -1.31 -14.65 -9.12
N GLU A 203 -1.23 -13.52 -8.42
CA GLU A 203 -0.41 -12.40 -8.90
C GLU A 203 1.07 -12.76 -8.94
N PHE A 204 1.58 -13.42 -7.90
CA PHE A 204 2.96 -13.91 -7.88
C PHE A 204 3.21 -14.97 -8.96
N GLU A 205 2.22 -15.80 -9.28
CA GLU A 205 2.33 -16.80 -10.35
C GLU A 205 2.48 -16.11 -11.71
N GLU A 206 1.69 -15.08 -11.98
CA GLU A 206 1.66 -14.36 -13.26
C GLU A 206 3.05 -13.82 -13.64
N VAL A 207 3.79 -13.34 -12.65
CA VAL A 207 5.14 -12.78 -12.83
C VAL A 207 6.27 -13.76 -12.50
N GLY A 208 5.94 -15.03 -12.23
CA GLY A 208 6.90 -16.09 -11.94
C GLY A 208 7.63 -15.96 -10.58
N MET A 209 7.11 -15.13 -9.68
CA MET A 209 7.66 -14.91 -8.33
C MET A 209 7.50 -16.17 -7.45
N ASN A 210 6.42 -16.94 -7.62
CA ASN A 210 6.23 -18.20 -6.88
C ASN A 210 7.41 -19.16 -7.05
N ARG A 211 7.95 -19.30 -8.28
CA ARG A 211 9.13 -20.13 -8.54
C ARG A 211 10.39 -19.64 -7.83
N GLN A 212 10.54 -18.32 -7.67
CA GLN A 212 11.67 -17.72 -6.96
C GLN A 212 11.55 -17.91 -5.44
N LEU A 213 10.33 -17.85 -4.92
CA LEU A 213 10.04 -18.01 -3.49
C LEU A 213 9.86 -19.49 -3.08
N GLY A 214 9.73 -20.39 -4.05
CA GLY A 214 9.46 -21.81 -3.84
C GLY A 214 8.03 -22.07 -3.33
N TYR A 215 7.04 -21.36 -3.88
CA TYR A 215 5.62 -21.59 -3.61
C TYR A 215 5.02 -22.48 -4.69
N ASP A 216 4.38 -23.57 -4.26
CA ASP A 216 3.75 -24.57 -5.14
C ASP A 216 2.23 -24.43 -5.14
N SER A 217 1.66 -23.80 -4.11
CA SER A 217 0.22 -23.55 -4.00
C SER A 217 -0.09 -22.31 -3.14
N PRO A 218 -1.34 -21.79 -3.19
CA PRO A 218 -1.76 -20.71 -2.30
C PRO A 218 -1.57 -21.02 -0.80
N ALA A 219 -1.56 -22.30 -0.40
CA ALA A 219 -1.29 -22.68 0.99
C ALA A 219 0.13 -22.26 1.45
N ASP A 220 1.09 -22.17 0.53
CA ASP A 220 2.47 -21.76 0.86
C ASP A 220 2.57 -20.30 1.28
N ILE A 221 1.72 -19.41 0.73
CA ILE A 221 1.62 -18.03 1.20
C ILE A 221 1.29 -18.02 2.70
N VAL A 222 0.37 -18.86 3.14
CA VAL A 222 -0.02 -18.97 4.56
C VAL A 222 1.02 -19.70 5.38
N ASN A 223 1.58 -20.80 4.88
CA ASN A 223 2.55 -21.62 5.62
C ASN A 223 3.89 -20.91 5.83
N ARG A 224 4.33 -20.09 4.85
CA ARG A 224 5.60 -19.33 4.92
C ARG A 224 5.44 -17.94 5.53
N TYR A 225 4.20 -17.50 5.74
CA TYR A 225 3.89 -16.20 6.30
C TYR A 225 4.58 -15.93 7.65
N PRO A 226 4.63 -16.85 8.63
CA PRO A 226 5.33 -16.59 9.88
C PRO A 226 6.83 -16.30 9.69
N GLN A 227 7.52 -17.09 8.85
CA GLN A 227 8.95 -16.88 8.57
C GLN A 227 9.16 -15.57 7.82
N PHE A 228 8.30 -15.25 6.85
CA PHE A 228 8.31 -13.96 6.17
C PHE A 228 8.16 -12.80 7.16
N TYR A 229 7.20 -12.90 8.07
CA TYR A 229 6.99 -11.89 9.11
C TYR A 229 8.23 -11.72 9.99
N TRP A 230 8.72 -12.78 10.62
CA TRP A 230 9.83 -12.67 11.58
C TRP A 230 11.16 -12.28 10.93
N ASN A 231 11.44 -12.79 9.73
CA ASN A 231 12.75 -12.59 9.09
C ASN A 231 12.79 -11.32 8.23
N SER A 232 11.65 -10.91 7.65
CA SER A 232 11.61 -9.84 6.63
C SER A 232 10.80 -8.63 7.04
N VAL A 233 9.81 -8.75 7.92
CA VAL A 233 8.91 -7.64 8.27
C VAL A 233 9.22 -7.07 9.64
N ALA A 234 9.28 -7.93 10.66
CA ALA A 234 9.47 -7.54 12.05
C ALA A 234 10.67 -6.60 12.26
N PRO A 235 11.84 -6.78 11.61
CA PRO A 235 12.98 -5.86 11.76
C PRO A 235 12.71 -4.42 11.32
N HIS A 236 11.71 -4.19 10.46
CA HIS A 236 11.48 -2.90 9.80
C HIS A 236 10.26 -2.12 10.32
N ILE A 237 9.49 -2.68 11.26
CA ILE A 237 8.24 -2.05 11.73
C ILE A 237 8.23 -1.68 13.22
N GLN A 238 9.32 -1.94 13.96
CA GLN A 238 9.31 -1.83 15.43
C GLN A 238 9.05 -0.40 15.93
N THR A 239 9.59 0.60 15.23
CA THR A 239 9.36 2.02 15.56
C THR A 239 7.87 2.36 15.45
N GLU A 240 7.23 1.95 14.34
CA GLU A 240 5.84 2.20 14.05
C GLU A 240 4.89 1.39 14.92
N ILE A 241 5.26 0.17 15.32
CA ILE A 241 4.58 -0.59 16.38
C ILE A 241 4.61 0.21 17.71
N GLY A 242 5.73 0.87 18.01
CA GLY A 242 5.85 1.79 19.14
C GLY A 242 4.85 2.95 19.09
N TYR A 243 4.63 3.53 17.91
CA TYR A 243 3.62 4.57 17.69
C TYR A 243 2.19 4.02 17.80
N LEU A 244 1.89 2.90 17.15
CA LEU A 244 0.57 2.26 17.18
C LEU A 244 0.12 1.92 18.61
N ASN A 245 1.04 1.49 19.47
CA ASN A 245 0.73 1.19 20.88
C ASN A 245 0.18 2.39 21.69
N LYS A 246 0.40 3.62 21.22
CA LYS A 246 -0.04 4.85 21.92
C LYS A 246 -1.54 5.11 21.79
N THR A 247 -2.22 4.48 20.84
CA THR A 247 -3.65 4.74 20.58
C THR A 247 -4.46 3.45 20.65
N GLU A 248 -5.77 3.56 20.90
CA GLU A 248 -6.67 2.40 20.88
C GLU A 248 -6.75 1.78 19.49
N ILE A 249 -6.95 2.61 18.45
CA ILE A 249 -6.99 2.15 17.06
C ILE A 249 -5.68 1.48 16.64
N GLY A 250 -4.54 1.99 17.09
CA GLY A 250 -3.25 1.39 16.76
C GLY A 250 -3.02 0.05 17.46
N ARG A 251 -3.46 -0.12 18.71
CA ARG A 251 -3.45 -1.43 19.38
C ARG A 251 -4.35 -2.45 18.67
N GLN A 252 -5.43 -2.03 18.03
CA GLN A 252 -6.26 -2.92 17.22
C GLN A 252 -5.51 -3.43 15.97
N TRP A 253 -4.75 -2.57 15.28
CA TRP A 253 -3.88 -2.98 14.17
C TRP A 253 -2.84 -4.02 14.61
N ILE A 254 -2.19 -3.77 15.75
CA ILE A 254 -1.22 -4.71 16.34
C ILE A 254 -1.89 -6.05 16.67
N ALA A 255 -3.06 -6.02 17.29
CA ALA A 255 -3.80 -7.22 17.65
C ALA A 255 -4.17 -8.06 16.42
N ASN A 256 -4.62 -7.43 15.33
CA ASN A 256 -4.97 -8.13 14.10
C ASN A 256 -3.73 -8.72 13.42
N LEU A 257 -2.64 -7.94 13.32
CA LEU A 257 -1.35 -8.40 12.77
C LEU A 257 -0.88 -9.67 13.49
N TYR A 258 -0.78 -9.63 14.82
CA TYR A 258 -0.31 -10.77 15.60
C TYR A 258 -1.30 -11.92 15.63
N SER A 259 -2.62 -11.65 15.57
CA SER A 259 -3.63 -12.69 15.42
C SER A 259 -3.42 -13.47 14.12
N ASN A 260 -3.17 -12.80 13.00
CA ASN A 260 -2.90 -13.48 11.74
C ASN A 260 -1.60 -14.29 11.79
N VAL A 261 -0.51 -13.74 12.35
CA VAL A 261 0.76 -14.48 12.51
C VAL A 261 0.53 -15.75 13.33
N PHE A 262 -0.11 -15.60 14.50
CA PHE A 262 -0.40 -16.71 15.38
C PHE A 262 -1.29 -17.77 14.73
N ARG A 263 -2.33 -17.37 13.99
CA ARG A 263 -3.22 -18.29 13.29
C ARG A 263 -2.47 -19.12 12.24
N ALA A 264 -1.54 -18.52 11.52
CA ALA A 264 -0.71 -19.22 10.56
C ALA A 264 0.31 -20.16 11.24
N GLU A 265 0.96 -19.72 12.32
CA GLU A 265 1.89 -20.55 13.11
C GLU A 265 1.23 -21.77 13.75
N ARG A 266 0.00 -21.61 14.23
CA ARG A 266 -0.75 -22.65 14.95
C ARG A 266 -1.62 -23.50 14.04
N ASP A 267 -1.63 -23.21 12.75
CA ASP A 267 -2.47 -23.89 11.78
C ASP A 267 -3.96 -23.93 12.21
N ILE A 268 -4.46 -22.79 12.68
CA ILE A 268 -5.86 -22.67 13.05
C ILE A 268 -6.68 -22.60 11.77
N THR A 269 -7.12 -23.77 11.31
CA THR A 269 -8.08 -23.93 10.22
C THR A 269 -9.32 -23.10 10.53
N LEU A 270 -9.72 -22.21 9.60
CA LEU A 270 -11.04 -21.57 9.47
C LEU A 270 -11.04 -20.41 8.44
N SER A 271 -9.91 -19.98 7.86
CA SER A 271 -9.90 -18.97 6.79
C SER A 271 -8.65 -19.07 5.92
N GLY A 272 -8.83 -19.27 4.61
CA GLY A 272 -7.74 -19.34 3.62
C GLY A 272 -7.80 -20.57 2.72
N PRO A 273 -6.77 -20.80 1.90
CA PRO A 273 -6.66 -21.98 1.05
C PRO A 273 -6.79 -23.29 1.85
N GLN A 274 -7.42 -24.30 1.24
CA GLN A 274 -7.49 -25.64 1.83
C GLN A 274 -6.07 -26.21 1.92
N LYS A 275 -5.73 -26.74 3.10
CA LYS A 275 -4.49 -27.50 3.34
C LYS A 275 -4.66 -28.95 2.95
#